data_AF-A0A090WYT5-F1
#
_entry.id   AF-A0A090WYT5-F1
#
_cell.length_a   1.000
_cell.length_b   1.000
_cell.length_c   1.000
_cell.angle_alpha   90.00
_cell.angle_beta   90.00
_cell.angle_gamma   90.00
#
_symmetry.space_group_name_H-M   'P 1'
#
loop_
_entity.id
_entity.type
_entity.pdbx_description
1 polymer ?
#
loop_
_entity_poly.entity_id
_entity_poly.type
_entity_poly.pdbx_seq_one_letter_code
_entity_poly.pdbx_strand_id
1 'polypeptide(L)'
;MFGGIFPTPDNKLWYLSKSSKLGYIENDSVYGFESEQKGEIFSPIFSSQVDNSIILTGSNKFHILKDEKWHNLTDSKTEDLIRVAYVKHAKVSSFTTNTAKDSIFIRDKNKTVIEGFEFKDVLENKNVRGQITDSLFYWVNNKEYAFLNLNTLKLYRRNFKNEINIETSKYVRINLINNRLQISGASFVGMLDPDFHITNTYYIPNKLKAHFGFYDKVGSIWLSTFTNGIYHLPKEKQQVKYCLSTETVSDISYVNDKIIANVFDKGFYKYDDTKKEFVQFIAEDDYIFDASYIKALDAEYYLSKSSVIIAKNNKIEKLDFLNNVNDINDKIRQLVYHDDYFYTRFAFGMNKINPNNYSIETQYNQQGINQIFLFNQKLLVATSSGLKEFIDEEFQSIPFTNQDLNKSILNLKAVSEDDILINTDGFGAYISDLKTIKQLPGSEFQIVNNAFIEDNIIWLATESGILKYTKSNGDFSLQLVIDKNNGLSSNSVSNVIVYKNQLMASTDKGIVILPKDVKTKPIC
;
A
#
# COMPACT_ATOMS: atom_id res chain seq x y z
N MET A 1 23.19 -23.03 8.04
CA MET A 1 21.93 -22.63 8.71
C MET A 1 21.04 -23.87 8.66
N PHE A 2 21.00 -24.64 9.75
CA PHE A 2 20.44 -26.00 9.79
C PHE A 2 19.11 -26.03 10.55
N GLY A 3 18.27 -25.03 10.29
CA GLY A 3 16.95 -24.91 10.89
C GLY A 3 15.93 -24.42 9.87
N GLY A 4 14.76 -25.03 9.89
CA GLY A 4 13.68 -24.77 8.94
C GLY A 4 12.33 -25.12 9.53
N ILE A 5 11.31 -24.47 9.02
CA ILE A 5 9.92 -24.71 9.38
C ILE A 5 9.19 -25.17 8.11
N PHE A 6 8.43 -26.26 8.20
CA PHE A 6 7.76 -26.88 7.05
C PHE A 6 6.27 -27.09 7.37
N PRO A 7 5.36 -26.35 6.73
CA PRO A 7 3.93 -26.59 6.86
C PRO A 7 3.51 -27.81 6.03
N THR A 8 2.74 -28.73 6.62
CA THR A 8 2.15 -29.88 5.93
C THR A 8 0.64 -29.70 5.69
N PRO A 9 0.03 -30.41 4.71
CA PRO A 9 -1.39 -30.25 4.36
C PRO A 9 -2.36 -30.57 5.51
N ASP A 10 -1.93 -31.34 6.52
CA ASP A 10 -2.68 -31.62 7.74
C ASP A 10 -2.58 -30.51 8.82
N ASN A 11 -2.17 -29.30 8.43
CA ASN A 11 -2.02 -28.11 9.30
C ASN A 11 -0.95 -28.22 10.39
N LYS A 12 -0.04 -29.19 10.32
CA LYS A 12 1.11 -29.27 11.21
C LYS A 12 2.26 -28.40 10.71
N LEU A 13 2.97 -27.80 11.66
CA LEU A 13 4.14 -26.98 11.40
C LEU A 13 5.38 -27.70 11.93
N TRP A 14 6.10 -28.39 11.04
CA TRP A 14 7.27 -29.17 11.41
C TRP A 14 8.47 -28.28 11.66
N TYR A 15 9.13 -28.46 12.79
CA TYR A 15 10.32 -27.70 13.16
C TYR A 15 11.56 -28.57 13.04
N LEU A 16 12.55 -28.08 12.30
CA LEU A 16 13.81 -28.77 12.08
C LEU A 16 14.93 -27.98 12.74
N SER A 17 15.75 -28.69 13.51
CA SER A 17 16.91 -28.15 14.19
C SER A 17 17.94 -29.25 14.42
N LYS A 18 19.11 -28.89 14.98
CA LYS A 18 20.04 -29.87 15.51
C LYS A 18 19.64 -30.22 16.94
N SER A 19 18.95 -31.34 17.13
CA SER A 19 18.33 -31.72 18.40
C SER A 19 18.20 -33.24 18.52
N SER A 20 18.08 -33.76 19.74
CA SER A 20 17.70 -35.17 20.00
C SER A 20 16.19 -35.43 19.88
N LYS A 21 15.38 -34.36 19.81
CA LYS A 21 13.94 -34.40 19.57
C LYS A 21 13.55 -33.45 18.46
N LEU A 22 12.82 -33.96 17.47
CA LEU A 22 12.20 -33.19 16.41
C LEU A 22 10.74 -33.61 16.24
N GLY A 23 9.92 -32.74 15.67
CA GLY A 23 8.51 -33.01 15.45
C GLY A 23 7.80 -31.81 14.89
N TYR A 24 6.62 -31.51 15.41
CA TYR A 24 5.74 -30.48 14.86
C TYR A 24 5.02 -29.68 15.95
N ILE A 25 4.56 -28.51 15.54
CA ILE A 25 3.62 -27.68 16.27
C ILE A 25 2.24 -27.90 15.66
N GLU A 26 1.25 -28.13 16.51
CA GLU A 26 -0.15 -28.27 16.13
C GLU A 26 -1.00 -27.48 17.13
N ASN A 27 -1.78 -26.54 16.63
CA ASN A 27 -2.44 -25.51 17.44
C ASN A 27 -1.40 -24.76 18.29
N ASP A 28 -1.53 -24.83 19.62
CA ASP A 28 -0.64 -24.18 20.59
C ASP A 28 0.28 -25.19 21.33
N SER A 29 0.40 -26.41 20.82
CA SER A 29 1.18 -27.50 21.45
C SER A 29 2.38 -27.93 20.60
N VAL A 30 3.48 -28.23 21.29
CA VAL A 30 4.74 -28.70 20.67
C VAL A 30 4.88 -30.20 20.91
N TYR A 31 4.97 -30.96 19.83
CA TYR A 31 5.14 -32.42 19.86
C TYR A 31 6.55 -32.76 19.36
N GLY A 32 7.34 -33.43 20.20
CA GLY A 32 8.72 -33.79 19.90
C GLY A 32 8.99 -35.27 20.13
N PHE A 33 9.54 -35.93 19.11
CA PHE A 33 9.77 -37.36 19.09
C PHE A 33 11.27 -37.66 19.06
N GLU A 34 11.68 -38.72 19.76
CA GLU A 34 13.07 -39.20 19.78
C GLU A 34 13.33 -40.19 18.63
N SER A 35 14.61 -40.48 18.39
CA SER A 35 15.02 -41.58 17.51
C SER A 35 14.71 -42.93 18.14
N GLU A 36 14.48 -43.95 17.31
CA GLU A 36 14.57 -45.34 17.74
C GLU A 36 15.95 -45.69 18.32
N GLN A 37 17.00 -44.96 17.91
CA GLN A 37 18.35 -45.06 18.47
C GLN A 37 18.52 -44.09 19.64
N LYS A 38 18.66 -44.65 20.86
CA LYS A 38 18.81 -43.86 22.09
C LYS A 38 19.97 -42.86 21.99
N GLY A 39 19.68 -41.60 22.25
CA GLY A 39 20.69 -40.51 22.32
C GLY A 39 21.16 -39.99 20.95
N GLU A 40 20.55 -40.41 19.84
CA GLU A 40 20.86 -39.85 18.53
C GLU A 40 20.52 -38.35 18.47
N ILE A 41 21.40 -37.57 17.83
CA ILE A 41 21.17 -36.15 17.53
C ILE A 41 20.87 -36.03 16.04
N PHE A 42 19.68 -35.54 15.71
CA PHE A 42 19.32 -35.20 14.35
C PHE A 42 20.09 -33.96 13.90
N SER A 43 20.55 -33.97 12.64
CA SER A 43 21.16 -32.81 12.00
C SER A 43 20.76 -32.77 10.52
N PRO A 44 19.47 -32.55 10.22
CA PRO A 44 18.98 -32.53 8.85
C PRO A 44 19.66 -31.40 8.07
N ILE A 45 20.24 -31.74 6.93
CA ILE A 45 20.82 -30.82 5.95
C ILE A 45 19.79 -30.44 4.89
N PHE A 46 18.97 -31.42 4.52
CA PHE A 46 17.84 -31.25 3.61
C PHE A 46 16.59 -31.87 4.23
N SER A 47 15.44 -31.58 3.63
CA SER A 47 14.17 -32.13 4.07
C SER A 47 13.24 -32.28 2.89
N SER A 48 12.51 -33.38 2.88
CA SER A 48 11.47 -33.64 1.90
C SER A 48 10.13 -33.73 2.59
N GLN A 49 9.11 -33.20 1.93
CA GLN A 49 7.72 -33.28 2.32
C GLN A 49 7.01 -34.17 1.31
N VAL A 50 6.41 -35.26 1.79
CA VAL A 50 5.61 -36.16 0.98
C VAL A 50 4.28 -36.36 1.71
N ASP A 51 3.23 -35.79 1.14
CA ASP A 51 1.91 -35.68 1.77
C ASP A 51 2.03 -34.98 3.14
N ASN A 52 1.63 -35.66 4.21
CA ASN A 52 1.70 -35.18 5.59
C ASN A 52 2.99 -35.61 6.32
N SER A 53 3.92 -36.24 5.61
CA SER A 53 5.16 -36.76 6.19
C SER A 53 6.36 -35.88 5.87
N ILE A 54 7.22 -35.67 6.86
CA ILE A 54 8.54 -35.08 6.68
C ILE A 54 9.61 -36.18 6.73
N ILE A 55 10.52 -36.14 5.76
CA ILE A 55 11.70 -37.00 5.72
C ILE A 55 12.91 -36.13 6.04
N LEU A 56 13.55 -36.42 7.18
CA LEU A 56 14.78 -35.76 7.59
C LEU A 56 15.93 -36.33 6.77
N THR A 57 16.71 -35.47 6.12
CA THR A 57 17.86 -35.90 5.33
C THR A 57 19.14 -35.32 5.93
N GLY A 58 19.90 -36.15 6.64
CA GLY A 58 21.24 -35.82 7.13
C GLY A 58 22.32 -36.10 6.08
N SER A 59 23.59 -36.03 6.48
CA SER A 59 24.72 -36.38 5.58
C SER A 59 24.69 -37.85 5.16
N ASN A 60 24.40 -38.74 6.12
CA ASN A 60 24.58 -40.20 5.97
C ASN A 60 23.36 -41.01 6.43
N LYS A 61 22.32 -40.35 6.96
CA LYS A 61 21.12 -40.99 7.51
C LYS A 61 19.90 -40.23 7.07
N PHE A 62 18.80 -40.97 6.89
CA PHE A 62 17.50 -40.42 6.59
C PHE A 62 16.53 -40.92 7.64
N HIS A 63 15.61 -40.08 8.11
CA HIS A 63 14.65 -40.48 9.12
C HIS A 63 13.22 -40.15 8.68
N ILE A 64 12.29 -41.02 9.04
CA ILE A 64 10.85 -40.80 8.91
C ILE A 64 10.19 -40.99 10.26
N LEU A 65 9.19 -40.17 10.57
CA LEU A 65 8.38 -40.37 11.76
C LEU A 65 7.34 -41.46 11.49
N LYS A 66 7.33 -42.51 12.32
CA LYS A 66 6.32 -43.56 12.33
C LYS A 66 6.11 -44.00 13.79
N ASP A 67 4.87 -44.25 14.19
CA ASP A 67 4.53 -44.75 15.53
C ASP A 67 5.20 -43.94 16.66
N GLU A 68 5.16 -42.59 16.53
CA GLU A 68 5.75 -41.62 17.47
C GLU A 68 7.27 -41.73 17.68
N LYS A 69 8.00 -42.37 16.74
CA LYS A 69 9.46 -42.44 16.76
C LYS A 69 10.06 -42.13 15.39
N TRP A 70 11.23 -41.52 15.40
CA TRP A 70 12.01 -41.35 14.17
C TRP A 70 12.74 -42.65 13.86
N HIS A 71 12.37 -43.28 12.75
CA HIS A 71 12.98 -44.49 12.24
C HIS A 71 13.99 -44.16 11.14
N ASN A 72 15.14 -44.83 11.15
CA ASN A 72 16.13 -44.69 10.09
C ASN A 72 15.66 -45.43 8.83
N LEU A 73 15.67 -44.73 7.69
CA LEU A 73 15.23 -45.27 6.40
C LEU A 73 16.31 -46.07 5.66
N THR A 74 17.56 -46.15 6.15
CA THR A 74 18.64 -46.89 5.48
C THR A 74 19.63 -47.59 6.41
N ASP A 75 19.82 -48.89 6.13
CA ASP A 75 20.96 -49.74 6.49
C ASP A 75 21.96 -49.89 5.33
N SER A 76 21.90 -49.00 4.33
CA SER A 76 22.78 -49.07 3.17
C SER A 76 24.12 -48.41 3.49
N LYS A 77 25.07 -49.20 3.99
CA LYS A 77 26.49 -49.04 3.63
C LYS A 77 26.57 -49.09 2.10
N THR A 78 26.34 -47.97 1.43
CA THR A 78 26.64 -47.84 0.01
C THR A 78 28.13 -47.55 -0.03
N GLU A 79 28.89 -48.52 -0.55
CA GLU A 79 30.31 -48.37 -0.86
C GLU A 79 30.57 -47.25 -1.89
N ASP A 80 29.53 -46.73 -2.53
CA ASP A 80 29.58 -45.57 -3.41
C ASP A 80 29.44 -44.26 -2.64
N LEU A 81 30.51 -43.47 -2.64
CA LEU A 81 30.66 -42.10 -2.10
C LEU A 81 29.70 -41.04 -2.68
N ILE A 82 28.61 -41.45 -3.33
CA ILE A 82 27.69 -40.57 -4.05
C ILE A 82 26.54 -40.19 -3.11
N ARG A 83 26.36 -38.89 -2.86
CA ARG A 83 25.31 -38.33 -1.99
C ARG A 83 23.90 -38.64 -2.55
N VAL A 84 23.35 -39.79 -2.16
CA VAL A 84 22.00 -40.21 -2.52
C VAL A 84 20.97 -39.29 -1.86
N ALA A 85 19.92 -38.90 -2.57
CA ALA A 85 18.70 -38.38 -1.95
C ALA A 85 17.65 -39.50 -1.94
N TYR A 86 17.09 -39.81 -0.77
CA TYR A 86 15.97 -40.75 -0.65
C TYR A 86 14.73 -40.17 -1.34
N VAL A 87 14.02 -41.00 -2.10
CA VAL A 87 12.80 -40.62 -2.83
C VAL A 87 11.68 -41.58 -2.47
N LYS A 88 10.58 -41.05 -1.91
CA LYS A 88 9.37 -41.84 -1.64
C LYS A 88 8.49 -41.81 -2.89
N HIS A 89 8.72 -42.75 -3.79
CA HIS A 89 7.97 -42.91 -5.03
C HIS A 89 7.86 -44.38 -5.45
N ALA A 90 6.83 -44.77 -6.22
CA ALA A 90 6.65 -46.16 -6.63
C ALA A 90 7.74 -46.66 -7.59
N LYS A 91 8.12 -45.82 -8.57
CA LYS A 91 9.10 -46.20 -9.61
C LYS A 91 10.53 -45.77 -9.29
N VAL A 92 10.69 -44.60 -8.67
CA VAL A 92 12.01 -43.98 -8.44
C VAL A 92 12.51 -44.36 -7.04
N SER A 93 13.78 -44.74 -6.92
CA SER A 93 14.41 -45.04 -5.63
C SER A 93 15.31 -43.92 -5.13
N SER A 94 16.07 -43.31 -6.03
CA SER A 94 17.20 -42.46 -5.67
C SER A 94 17.68 -41.61 -6.84
N PHE A 95 18.41 -40.56 -6.48
CA PHE A 95 19.21 -39.75 -7.40
C PHE A 95 20.70 -39.95 -7.12
N THR A 96 21.49 -40.05 -8.17
CA THR A 96 22.96 -40.08 -8.11
C THR A 96 23.55 -38.99 -8.98
N THR A 97 24.76 -38.53 -8.64
CA THR A 97 25.51 -37.52 -9.42
C THR A 97 26.82 -38.14 -9.90
N ASN A 98 27.39 -37.62 -10.99
CA ASN A 98 28.77 -37.94 -11.33
C ASN A 98 29.76 -37.16 -10.45
N THR A 99 31.05 -37.48 -10.59
CA THR A 99 32.15 -36.85 -9.83
C THR A 99 32.26 -35.34 -10.07
N ALA A 100 32.00 -34.89 -11.30
CA ALA A 100 31.99 -33.48 -11.67
C ALA A 100 30.79 -32.71 -11.08
N LYS A 101 29.76 -33.42 -10.59
CA LYS A 101 28.47 -32.88 -10.13
C LYS A 101 27.76 -32.05 -11.19
N ASP A 102 27.93 -32.39 -12.46
CA ASP A 102 27.29 -31.70 -13.56
C ASP A 102 26.08 -32.46 -14.12
N SER A 103 25.80 -33.65 -13.61
CA SER A 103 24.74 -34.53 -14.12
C SER A 103 24.01 -35.24 -12.99
N ILE A 104 22.70 -35.45 -13.16
CA ILE A 104 21.87 -36.29 -12.29
C ILE A 104 21.41 -37.53 -13.05
N PHE A 105 21.53 -38.69 -12.40
CA PHE A 105 20.99 -39.96 -12.88
C PHE A 105 19.90 -40.45 -11.93
N ILE A 106 18.73 -40.73 -12.50
CA ILE A 106 17.56 -41.24 -11.79
C ILE A 106 17.62 -42.75 -11.78
N ARG A 107 17.43 -43.38 -10.63
CA ARG A 107 17.44 -44.84 -10.50
C ARG A 107 16.08 -45.41 -10.11
N ASP A 108 15.77 -46.58 -10.64
CA ASP A 108 14.61 -47.37 -10.23
C ASP A 108 14.85 -48.15 -8.92
N LYS A 109 13.87 -48.94 -8.48
CA LYS A 109 13.97 -49.79 -7.27
C LYS A 109 15.06 -50.88 -7.37
N ASN A 110 15.47 -51.26 -8.58
CA ASN A 110 16.55 -52.21 -8.85
C ASN A 110 17.92 -51.54 -8.96
N LYS A 111 18.01 -50.22 -8.68
CA LYS A 111 19.22 -49.38 -8.80
C LYS A 111 19.72 -49.19 -10.24
N THR A 112 18.88 -49.47 -11.24
CA THR A 112 19.18 -49.24 -12.67
C THR A 112 18.90 -47.78 -13.01
N VAL A 113 19.78 -47.15 -13.81
CA VAL A 113 19.54 -45.79 -14.31
C VAL A 113 18.41 -45.83 -15.33
N ILE A 114 17.35 -45.06 -15.09
CA ILE A 114 16.18 -44.97 -15.97
C ILE A 114 16.11 -43.65 -16.76
N GLU A 115 16.83 -42.62 -16.33
CA GLU A 115 16.91 -41.32 -17.01
C GLU A 115 18.12 -40.53 -16.50
N GLY A 116 18.64 -39.61 -17.32
CA GLY A 116 19.76 -38.74 -16.97
C GLY A 116 19.62 -37.31 -17.52
N PHE A 117 20.10 -36.32 -16.75
CA PHE A 117 20.06 -34.91 -17.14
C PHE A 117 21.37 -34.20 -16.85
N GLU A 118 21.80 -33.36 -17.79
CA GLU A 118 22.83 -32.35 -17.53
C GLU A 118 22.26 -31.24 -16.63
N PHE A 119 23.00 -30.92 -15.57
CA PHE A 119 22.52 -30.20 -14.39
C PHE A 119 23.63 -29.39 -13.68
N LYS A 120 24.65 -28.96 -14.44
CA LYS A 120 25.85 -28.26 -13.98
C LYS A 120 25.57 -27.04 -13.10
N ASP A 121 24.81 -26.09 -13.60
CA ASP A 121 24.62 -24.80 -12.95
C ASP A 121 23.88 -24.90 -11.60
N VAL A 122 22.99 -25.89 -11.47
CA VAL A 122 22.17 -26.09 -10.28
C VAL A 122 22.96 -26.74 -9.15
N LEU A 123 23.82 -27.71 -9.47
CA LEU A 123 24.51 -28.56 -8.49
C LEU A 123 25.86 -28.03 -8.02
N GLU A 124 26.56 -27.27 -8.86
CA GLU A 124 27.84 -26.65 -8.49
C GLU A 124 27.66 -25.58 -7.41
N ASN A 125 26.50 -24.92 -7.39
CA ASN A 125 26.16 -23.91 -6.40
C ASN A 125 25.55 -24.53 -5.13
N LYS A 126 25.63 -23.80 -4.00
CA LYS A 126 24.87 -24.14 -2.79
C LYS A 126 23.38 -24.18 -3.13
N ASN A 127 22.85 -25.38 -3.25
CA ASN A 127 21.44 -25.63 -3.56
C ASN A 127 20.69 -26.18 -2.36
N VAL A 128 19.38 -25.92 -2.37
CA VAL A 128 18.37 -26.62 -1.58
C VAL A 128 17.66 -27.57 -2.52
N ARG A 129 17.31 -28.75 -2.02
CA ARG A 129 16.61 -29.77 -2.79
C ARG A 129 15.73 -30.62 -1.89
N GLY A 130 14.68 -31.18 -2.45
CA GLY A 130 13.79 -32.08 -1.75
C GLY A 130 12.62 -32.54 -2.61
N GLN A 131 11.92 -33.55 -2.12
CA GLN A 131 10.61 -33.94 -2.63
C GLN A 131 9.55 -33.06 -1.95
N ILE A 132 8.55 -32.57 -2.68
CA ILE A 132 7.50 -31.66 -2.17
C ILE A 132 6.09 -32.23 -2.26
N THR A 133 5.89 -33.20 -3.17
CA THR A 133 4.70 -34.05 -3.26
C THR A 133 5.14 -35.48 -3.58
N ASP A 134 4.22 -36.43 -3.60
CA ASP A 134 4.46 -37.80 -4.09
C ASP A 134 5.12 -37.85 -5.50
N SER A 135 4.90 -36.83 -6.30
CA SER A 135 5.21 -36.77 -7.73
C SER A 135 6.21 -35.68 -8.11
N LEU A 136 6.60 -34.77 -7.20
CA LEU A 136 7.47 -33.64 -7.52
C LEU A 136 8.72 -33.61 -6.66
N PHE A 137 9.86 -33.51 -7.34
CA PHE A 137 11.16 -33.24 -6.74
C PHE A 137 11.72 -31.93 -7.27
N TYR A 138 12.34 -31.13 -6.40
CA TYR A 138 12.88 -29.83 -6.77
C TYR A 138 14.35 -29.67 -6.42
N TRP A 139 14.99 -28.77 -7.16
CA TRP A 139 16.28 -28.18 -6.82
C TRP A 139 16.18 -26.67 -7.00
N VAL A 140 16.84 -25.91 -6.12
CA VAL A 140 16.89 -24.46 -6.20
C VAL A 140 18.22 -23.95 -5.67
N ASN A 141 18.82 -23.00 -6.36
CA ASN A 141 20.00 -22.28 -5.92
C ASN A 141 19.71 -20.76 -5.88
N ASN A 142 20.73 -19.93 -5.90
CA ASN A 142 20.59 -18.48 -5.86
C ASN A 142 20.24 -17.83 -7.21
N LYS A 143 20.21 -18.57 -8.32
CA LYS A 143 20.01 -18.08 -9.69
C LYS A 143 18.85 -18.74 -10.43
N GLU A 144 18.58 -20.00 -10.11
CA GLU A 144 17.69 -20.85 -10.87
C GLU A 144 17.06 -21.95 -10.01
N TYR A 145 16.03 -22.57 -10.57
CA TYR A 145 15.30 -23.66 -9.96
C TYR A 145 14.83 -24.67 -11.02
N ALA A 146 14.57 -25.88 -10.56
CA ALA A 146 14.13 -26.97 -11.41
C ALA A 146 13.15 -27.89 -10.68
N PHE A 147 12.25 -28.46 -11.45
CA PHE A 147 11.29 -29.46 -11.02
C PHE A 147 11.37 -30.70 -11.89
N LEU A 148 11.37 -31.86 -11.26
CA LEU A 148 11.24 -33.16 -11.92
C LEU A 148 9.92 -33.78 -11.51
N ASN A 149 9.10 -34.12 -12.51
CA ASN A 149 7.93 -34.95 -12.30
C ASN A 149 8.35 -36.42 -12.24
N LEU A 150 8.19 -37.06 -11.10
CA LEU A 150 8.62 -38.44 -10.84
C LEU A 150 7.78 -39.49 -11.58
N ASN A 151 6.55 -39.14 -12.00
CA ASN A 151 5.68 -40.03 -12.76
C ASN A 151 6.06 -40.08 -14.24
N THR A 152 6.42 -38.92 -14.81
CA THR A 152 6.70 -38.76 -16.25
C THR A 152 8.19 -38.63 -16.57
N LEU A 153 9.02 -38.42 -15.55
CA LEU A 153 10.45 -38.10 -15.64
C LEU A 153 10.75 -36.81 -16.42
N LYS A 154 9.75 -35.96 -16.68
CA LYS A 154 9.97 -34.67 -17.35
C LYS A 154 10.61 -33.66 -16.39
N LEU A 155 11.72 -33.05 -16.83
CA LEU A 155 12.43 -31.99 -16.12
C LEU A 155 12.03 -30.60 -16.64
N TYR A 156 11.77 -29.69 -15.72
CA TYR A 156 11.48 -28.28 -15.96
C TYR A 156 12.60 -27.45 -15.34
N ARG A 157 13.21 -26.53 -16.10
CA ARG A 157 14.28 -25.63 -15.65
C ARG A 157 13.90 -24.19 -15.92
N ARG A 158 14.18 -23.32 -14.95
CA ARG A 158 13.82 -21.89 -14.95
C ARG A 158 14.90 -21.08 -14.24
N ASN A 159 15.06 -19.82 -14.57
CA ASN A 159 16.01 -18.92 -13.91
C ASN A 159 15.35 -17.59 -13.51
N PHE A 160 15.80 -16.99 -12.41
CA PHE A 160 15.18 -15.78 -11.85
C PHE A 160 15.30 -14.56 -12.76
N LYS A 161 16.34 -14.49 -13.60
CA LYS A 161 16.52 -13.38 -14.53
C LYS A 161 15.39 -13.34 -15.57
N ASN A 162 15.07 -14.49 -16.16
CA ASN A 162 14.02 -14.58 -17.17
C ASN A 162 12.62 -14.51 -16.55
N GLU A 163 12.43 -15.08 -15.35
CA GLU A 163 11.11 -15.16 -14.73
C GLU A 163 10.69 -13.84 -14.05
N ILE A 164 11.60 -13.19 -13.33
CA ILE A 164 11.29 -12.04 -12.47
C ILE A 164 12.34 -10.92 -12.51
N ASN A 165 13.22 -10.93 -13.52
CA ASN A 165 14.28 -9.92 -13.70
C ASN A 165 15.20 -9.76 -12.47
N ILE A 166 15.50 -10.87 -11.77
CA ILE A 166 16.44 -10.89 -10.64
C ILE A 166 17.65 -11.76 -11.01
N GLU A 167 18.86 -11.18 -10.99
CA GLU A 167 20.09 -11.92 -11.28
C GLU A 167 20.40 -12.99 -10.22
N THR A 168 20.26 -12.63 -8.93
CA THR A 168 20.45 -13.57 -7.83
C THR A 168 19.56 -13.25 -6.63
N SER A 169 19.15 -14.28 -5.88
CA SER A 169 18.47 -14.17 -4.60
C SER A 169 19.07 -15.13 -3.58
N LYS A 170 19.20 -14.69 -2.32
CA LYS A 170 19.74 -15.52 -1.24
C LYS A 170 18.61 -16.26 -0.51
N TYR A 171 18.97 -17.38 0.11
CA TYR A 171 18.08 -18.18 0.95
C TYR A 171 16.81 -18.66 0.24
N VAL A 172 16.90 -18.92 -1.06
CA VAL A 172 15.73 -19.31 -1.84
C VAL A 172 15.19 -20.66 -1.36
N ARG A 173 13.86 -20.74 -1.22
CA ARG A 173 13.13 -21.93 -0.80
C ARG A 173 11.88 -22.10 -1.65
N ILE A 174 11.49 -23.35 -1.84
CA ILE A 174 10.22 -23.74 -2.46
C ILE A 174 9.44 -24.51 -1.39
N ASN A 175 8.18 -24.12 -1.17
CA ASN A 175 7.31 -24.73 -0.16
C ASN A 175 5.91 -24.95 -0.73
N LEU A 176 5.21 -25.97 -0.22
CA LEU A 176 3.81 -26.21 -0.50
C LEU A 176 3.00 -25.62 0.66
N ILE A 177 2.38 -24.46 0.41
CA ILE A 177 1.67 -23.70 1.44
C ILE A 177 0.25 -23.44 0.94
N ASN A 178 -0.76 -23.84 1.72
CA ASN A 178 -2.17 -23.75 1.34
C ASN A 178 -2.48 -24.44 0.00
N ASN A 179 -1.92 -25.65 -0.21
CA ASN A 179 -2.02 -26.42 -1.45
C ASN A 179 -1.53 -25.68 -2.70
N ARG A 180 -0.60 -24.73 -2.54
CA ARG A 180 0.02 -23.98 -3.63
C ARG A 180 1.53 -24.01 -3.49
N LEU A 181 2.20 -24.26 -4.60
CA LEU A 181 3.66 -24.13 -4.66
C LEU A 181 4.01 -22.65 -4.63
N GLN A 182 4.88 -22.29 -3.69
CA GLN A 182 5.39 -20.94 -3.53
C GLN A 182 6.91 -20.97 -3.51
N ILE A 183 7.51 -19.93 -4.05
CA ILE A 183 8.96 -19.74 -4.09
C ILE A 183 9.28 -18.38 -3.46
N SER A 184 10.25 -18.36 -2.56
CA SER A 184 10.67 -17.11 -1.91
C SER A 184 12.15 -17.08 -1.67
N GLY A 185 12.71 -15.86 -1.65
CA GLY A 185 14.08 -15.59 -1.26
C GLY A 185 14.18 -14.24 -0.57
N ALA A 186 15.39 -13.73 -0.38
CA ALA A 186 15.61 -12.48 0.35
C ALA A 186 14.97 -11.23 -0.30
N SER A 187 14.73 -11.28 -1.61
CA SER A 187 14.24 -10.15 -2.41
C SER A 187 12.82 -10.34 -2.97
N PHE A 188 12.21 -11.51 -2.83
CA PHE A 188 10.90 -11.76 -3.43
C PHE A 188 10.11 -12.89 -2.75
N VAL A 189 8.80 -12.88 -2.96
CA VAL A 189 7.88 -14.01 -2.76
C VAL A 189 7.04 -14.15 -4.03
N GLY A 190 6.88 -15.36 -4.55
CA GLY A 190 6.06 -15.64 -5.73
C GLY A 190 5.33 -16.98 -5.62
N MET A 191 4.32 -17.15 -6.46
CA MET A 191 3.60 -18.41 -6.66
C MET A 191 4.18 -19.14 -7.88
N LEU A 192 4.06 -20.46 -7.91
CA LEU A 192 4.42 -21.26 -9.09
C LEU A 192 3.13 -21.77 -9.75
N ASP A 193 3.02 -21.54 -11.05
CA ASP A 193 1.91 -22.08 -11.87
C ASP A 193 2.10 -23.59 -12.16
N PRO A 194 1.15 -24.25 -12.85
CA PRO A 194 1.27 -25.68 -13.17
C PRO A 194 2.49 -26.08 -14.03
N ASP A 195 3.07 -25.13 -14.78
CA ASP A 195 4.29 -25.31 -15.59
C ASP A 195 5.54 -24.74 -14.88
N PHE A 196 5.40 -24.46 -13.58
CA PHE A 196 6.42 -23.95 -12.67
C PHE A 196 7.00 -22.58 -13.05
N HIS A 197 6.24 -21.73 -13.75
CA HIS A 197 6.61 -20.32 -13.92
C HIS A 197 6.29 -19.51 -12.67
N ILE A 198 7.13 -18.51 -12.37
CA ILE A 198 6.88 -17.61 -11.24
C ILE A 198 5.79 -16.61 -11.64
N THR A 199 4.71 -16.59 -10.85
CA THR A 199 3.58 -15.68 -11.00
C THR A 199 3.30 -14.95 -9.68
N ASN A 200 2.53 -13.87 -9.74
CA ASN A 200 2.10 -13.10 -8.55
C ASN A 200 3.27 -12.74 -7.63
N THR A 201 4.30 -12.10 -8.19
CA THR A 201 5.53 -11.78 -7.44
C THR A 201 5.36 -10.50 -6.63
N TYR A 202 5.67 -10.59 -5.34
CA TYR A 202 5.93 -9.43 -4.49
C TYR A 202 7.43 -9.24 -4.30
N TYR A 203 7.94 -8.08 -4.68
CA TYR A 203 9.33 -7.70 -4.48
C TYR A 203 9.51 -7.12 -3.08
N ILE A 204 10.36 -7.76 -2.29
CA ILE A 204 10.60 -7.38 -0.90
C ILE A 204 11.57 -6.19 -0.87
N PRO A 205 11.23 -5.07 -0.20
CA PRO A 205 12.17 -3.97 -0.04
C PRO A 205 13.45 -4.41 0.70
N ASN A 206 14.61 -4.16 0.09
CA ASN A 206 15.92 -4.55 0.64
C ASN A 206 16.14 -4.09 2.09
N LYS A 207 15.57 -2.94 2.48
CA LYS A 207 15.65 -2.40 3.83
C LYS A 207 15.06 -3.33 4.90
N LEU A 208 14.10 -4.18 4.55
CA LEU A 208 13.49 -5.13 5.50
C LEU A 208 14.46 -6.26 5.86
N LYS A 209 15.46 -6.56 5.01
CA LYS A 209 16.40 -7.68 5.21
C LYS A 209 15.68 -9.00 5.50
N ALA A 210 14.57 -9.25 4.79
CA ALA A 210 13.87 -10.52 4.87
C ALA A 210 14.75 -11.65 4.31
N HIS A 211 14.57 -12.85 4.85
CA HIS A 211 15.24 -14.06 4.35
C HIS A 211 14.26 -15.15 3.96
N PHE A 212 12.99 -14.98 4.28
CA PHE A 212 11.91 -15.87 3.91
C PHE A 212 10.59 -15.09 3.89
N GLY A 213 9.68 -15.52 3.02
CA GLY A 213 8.31 -15.04 3.02
C GLY A 213 7.36 -16.00 2.32
N PHE A 214 6.06 -15.81 2.53
CA PHE A 214 5.01 -16.60 1.90
C PHE A 214 3.68 -15.83 1.86
N TYR A 215 2.79 -16.29 0.99
CA TYR A 215 1.37 -15.91 0.95
C TYR A 215 0.54 -16.86 1.80
N ASP A 216 -0.27 -16.30 2.70
CA ASP A 216 -1.25 -17.07 3.47
C ASP A 216 -2.52 -17.38 2.64
N LYS A 217 -3.50 -18.05 3.27
CA LYS A 217 -4.74 -18.51 2.61
C LYS A 217 -5.64 -17.36 2.12
N VAL A 218 -5.55 -16.17 2.74
CA VAL A 218 -6.32 -14.99 2.35
C VAL A 218 -5.53 -14.07 1.40
N GLY A 219 -4.26 -14.39 1.15
CA GLY A 219 -3.37 -13.67 0.25
C GLY A 219 -2.56 -12.57 0.93
N SER A 220 -2.50 -12.54 2.27
CA SER A 220 -1.54 -11.68 2.97
C SER A 220 -0.13 -12.20 2.78
N ILE A 221 0.84 -11.29 2.79
CA ILE A 221 2.25 -11.64 2.72
C ILE A 221 2.84 -11.60 4.13
N TRP A 222 3.52 -12.69 4.50
CA TRP A 222 4.27 -12.80 5.73
C TRP A 222 5.75 -12.84 5.41
N LEU A 223 6.55 -12.02 6.08
CA LEU A 223 8.00 -11.97 5.91
C LEU A 223 8.69 -12.18 7.24
N SER A 224 9.73 -13.01 7.26
CA SER A 224 10.63 -13.13 8.41
C SER A 224 11.98 -12.51 8.10
N THR A 225 12.54 -11.86 9.11
CA THR A 225 13.87 -11.23 9.06
C THR A 225 14.77 -11.88 10.10
N PHE A 226 16.09 -11.68 9.98
CA PHE A 226 17.02 -12.21 11.00
C PHE A 226 16.98 -11.42 12.31
N THR A 227 16.71 -10.11 12.25
CA THR A 227 16.90 -9.21 13.40
C THR A 227 15.69 -8.33 13.71
N ASN A 228 14.75 -8.18 12.77
CA ASN A 228 13.67 -7.19 12.87
C ASN A 228 12.29 -7.86 13.02
N GLY A 229 12.27 -9.13 13.46
CA GLY A 229 11.05 -9.90 13.68
C GLY A 229 10.33 -10.29 12.39
N ILE A 230 8.99 -10.29 12.48
CA ILE A 230 8.06 -10.74 11.44
C ILE A 230 7.24 -9.55 10.96
N TYR A 231 7.08 -9.42 9.64
CA TYR A 231 6.20 -8.44 9.02
C TYR A 231 4.99 -9.13 8.40
N HIS A 232 3.84 -8.48 8.52
CA HIS A 232 2.58 -8.91 7.90
C HIS A 232 2.05 -7.78 7.01
N LEU A 233 1.78 -8.10 5.75
CA LEU A 233 1.18 -7.20 4.77
C LEU A 233 -0.17 -7.78 4.32
N PRO A 234 -1.29 -7.30 4.90
CA PRO A 234 -2.64 -7.72 4.52
C PRO A 234 -2.92 -7.48 3.03
N LYS A 235 -3.71 -8.36 2.42
CA LYS A 235 -4.05 -8.28 0.99
C LYS A 235 -4.68 -6.93 0.63
N GLU A 236 -5.54 -6.41 1.49
CA GLU A 236 -6.26 -5.15 1.31
C GLU A 236 -5.31 -3.95 1.29
N LYS A 237 -4.14 -4.06 1.93
CA LYS A 237 -3.13 -3.00 2.02
C LYS A 237 -2.06 -3.07 0.93
N GLN A 238 -2.02 -4.13 0.14
CA GLN A 238 -1.02 -4.30 -0.92
C GLN A 238 -1.15 -3.28 -2.05
N GLN A 239 -2.33 -2.65 -2.19
CA GLN A 239 -2.61 -1.64 -3.22
C GLN A 239 -2.37 -0.20 -2.75
N VAL A 240 -2.02 0.00 -1.48
CA VAL A 240 -1.80 1.33 -0.94
C VAL A 240 -0.50 1.90 -1.50
N LYS A 241 -0.57 3.10 -2.08
CA LYS A 241 0.60 3.81 -2.59
C LYS A 241 0.82 5.08 -1.79
N TYR A 242 2.08 5.31 -1.42
CA TYR A 242 2.52 6.54 -0.76
C TYR A 242 3.32 7.36 -1.76
N CYS A 243 2.94 8.62 -1.93
CA CYS A 243 3.62 9.60 -2.78
C CYS A 243 4.11 10.76 -1.92
N LEU A 244 5.20 11.40 -2.31
CA LEU A 244 5.73 12.57 -1.61
C LEU A 244 5.91 12.35 -0.09
N SER A 245 6.32 11.14 0.32
CA SER A 245 6.28 10.69 1.72
C SER A 245 7.21 11.44 2.69
N THR A 246 8.06 12.32 2.16
CA THR A 246 8.97 13.21 2.89
C THR A 246 8.52 14.66 2.89
N GLU A 247 7.40 14.96 2.22
CA GLU A 247 6.96 16.32 1.94
C GLU A 247 5.70 16.67 2.73
N THR A 248 5.58 17.95 3.07
CA THR A 248 4.34 18.51 3.62
C THR A 248 3.44 18.93 2.46
N VAL A 249 2.28 18.26 2.35
CA VAL A 249 1.29 18.55 1.30
C VAL A 249 0.10 19.25 1.94
N SER A 250 -0.05 20.55 1.64
CA SER A 250 -1.09 21.37 2.25
C SER A 250 -2.47 21.09 1.66
N ASP A 251 -2.55 20.73 0.38
CA ASP A 251 -3.81 20.46 -0.28
C ASP A 251 -3.67 19.52 -1.50
N ILE A 252 -4.77 18.86 -1.87
CA ILE A 252 -4.97 18.17 -3.14
C ILE A 252 -6.32 18.57 -3.73
N SER A 253 -6.33 19.06 -4.97
CA SER A 253 -7.55 19.58 -5.59
C SER A 253 -7.65 19.22 -7.06
N TYR A 254 -8.88 19.29 -7.59
CA TYR A 254 -9.12 19.31 -9.02
C TYR A 254 -8.91 20.72 -9.56
N VAL A 255 -8.01 20.86 -10.53
CA VAL A 255 -7.77 22.09 -11.28
C VAL A 255 -8.03 21.77 -12.74
N ASN A 256 -9.22 22.13 -13.21
CA ASN A 256 -9.74 21.72 -14.52
C ASN A 256 -9.76 20.19 -14.66
N ASP A 257 -9.01 19.63 -15.62
CA ASP A 257 -8.87 18.20 -15.88
C ASP A 257 -7.72 17.53 -15.07
N LYS A 258 -7.02 18.30 -14.23
CA LYS A 258 -5.83 17.87 -13.49
C LYS A 258 -6.13 17.67 -12.02
N ILE A 259 -5.39 16.75 -11.40
CA ILE A 259 -5.26 16.68 -9.95
C ILE A 259 -3.93 17.30 -9.59
N ILE A 260 -3.99 18.35 -8.75
CA ILE A 260 -2.83 19.12 -8.31
C ILE A 260 -2.65 18.94 -6.82
N ALA A 261 -1.41 18.71 -6.40
CA ALA A 261 -0.98 18.74 -5.02
C ALA A 261 -0.17 20.01 -4.76
N ASN A 262 -0.51 20.71 -3.68
CA ASN A 262 0.21 21.88 -3.20
C ASN A 262 1.29 21.42 -2.22
N VAL A 263 2.55 21.51 -2.64
CA VAL A 263 3.70 21.03 -1.86
C VAL A 263 4.45 22.23 -1.32
N PHE A 264 4.54 22.31 0.01
CA PHE A 264 5.20 23.40 0.71
C PHE A 264 6.65 23.58 0.23
N ASP A 265 7.03 24.83 -0.10
CA ASP A 265 8.36 25.22 -0.61
C ASP A 265 8.85 24.44 -1.85
N LYS A 266 7.95 23.80 -2.61
CA LYS A 266 8.30 23.05 -3.83
C LYS A 266 7.35 23.28 -5.01
N GLY A 267 6.24 23.96 -4.79
CA GLY A 267 5.28 24.32 -5.81
C GLY A 267 4.16 23.30 -5.99
N PHE A 268 3.75 23.13 -7.24
CA PHE A 268 2.55 22.40 -7.64
C PHE A 268 2.94 21.11 -8.35
N TYR A 269 2.39 19.99 -7.89
CA TYR A 269 2.65 18.67 -8.46
C TYR A 269 1.39 18.13 -9.12
N LYS A 270 1.52 17.62 -10.34
CA LYS A 270 0.42 17.00 -11.09
C LYS A 270 0.44 15.50 -10.92
N TYR A 271 -0.73 14.90 -10.71
CA TYR A 271 -0.86 13.44 -10.74
C TYR A 271 -0.71 12.90 -12.17
N ASP A 272 0.23 11.98 -12.35
CA ASP A 272 0.45 11.19 -13.56
C ASP A 272 -0.26 9.84 -13.43
N ASP A 273 -1.35 9.65 -14.18
CA ASP A 273 -2.16 8.43 -14.09
C ASP A 273 -1.45 7.19 -14.64
N THR A 274 -0.44 7.35 -15.51
CA THR A 274 0.33 6.24 -16.07
C THR A 274 1.33 5.72 -15.05
N LYS A 275 2.03 6.63 -14.38
CA LYS A 275 3.03 6.31 -13.34
C LYS A 275 2.40 6.14 -11.95
N LYS A 276 1.14 6.54 -11.79
CA LYS A 276 0.39 6.56 -10.52
C LYS A 276 1.11 7.40 -9.45
N GLU A 277 1.73 8.51 -9.82
CA GLU A 277 2.56 9.32 -8.91
C GLU A 277 2.34 10.81 -9.14
N PHE A 278 2.77 11.63 -8.19
CA PHE A 278 2.77 13.08 -8.33
C PHE A 278 4.12 13.55 -8.87
N VAL A 279 4.09 14.24 -10.01
CA VAL A 279 5.26 14.78 -10.69
C VAL A 279 5.22 16.30 -10.61
N GLN A 280 6.37 16.94 -10.35
CA GLN A 280 6.43 18.40 -10.28
C GLN A 280 5.94 19.00 -11.61
N PHE A 281 5.02 19.95 -11.51
CA PHE A 281 4.38 20.60 -12.65
C PHE A 281 4.81 22.06 -12.76
N ILE A 282 4.72 22.81 -11.66
CA ILE A 282 5.20 24.19 -11.56
C ILE A 282 6.07 24.27 -10.30
N ALA A 283 7.34 24.61 -10.47
CA ALA A 283 8.27 24.80 -9.35
C ALA A 283 8.09 26.21 -8.76
N GLU A 284 7.87 26.28 -7.46
CA GLU A 284 7.82 27.53 -6.70
C GLU A 284 8.39 27.27 -5.30
N ASP A 285 9.43 28.00 -4.93
CA ASP A 285 10.18 27.82 -3.67
C ASP A 285 9.64 28.77 -2.59
N ASP A 286 8.34 28.70 -2.29
CA ASP A 286 7.68 29.53 -1.29
C ASP A 286 6.38 28.88 -0.77
N TYR A 287 5.71 29.56 0.17
CA TYR A 287 4.41 29.16 0.70
C TYR A 287 3.34 29.12 -0.41
N ILE A 288 2.67 27.98 -0.56
CA ILE A 288 1.60 27.78 -1.55
C ILE A 288 0.24 28.12 -0.92
N PHE A 289 -0.52 29.01 -1.56
CA PHE A 289 -1.84 29.42 -1.08
C PHE A 289 -2.95 28.53 -1.62
N ASP A 290 -3.07 28.41 -2.94
CA ASP A 290 -4.21 27.72 -3.58
C ASP A 290 -3.89 27.38 -5.05
N ALA A 291 -4.65 26.43 -5.60
CA ALA A 291 -4.68 26.13 -7.03
C ALA A 291 -6.13 25.90 -7.46
N SER A 292 -6.62 26.67 -8.43
CA SER A 292 -8.03 26.67 -8.83
C SER A 292 -8.25 26.87 -10.32
N TYR A 293 -9.42 26.50 -10.80
CA TYR A 293 -9.85 26.71 -12.18
C TYR A 293 -11.11 27.57 -12.19
N ILE A 294 -11.08 28.66 -12.95
CA ILE A 294 -12.21 29.58 -13.10
C ILE A 294 -12.87 29.35 -14.46
N LYS A 295 -13.98 28.60 -14.44
CA LYS A 295 -14.72 28.20 -15.66
C LYS A 295 -15.15 29.37 -16.54
N ALA A 296 -15.60 30.48 -15.95
CA ALA A 296 -16.05 31.66 -16.70
C ALA A 296 -14.93 32.30 -17.55
N LEU A 297 -13.67 32.12 -17.13
CA LEU A 297 -12.50 32.69 -17.80
C LEU A 297 -11.71 31.64 -18.58
N ASP A 298 -12.07 30.37 -18.46
CA ASP A 298 -11.32 29.22 -18.98
C ASP A 298 -9.82 29.32 -18.65
N ALA A 299 -9.53 29.53 -17.36
CA ALA A 299 -8.17 29.79 -16.87
C ALA A 299 -7.91 29.09 -15.54
N GLU A 300 -6.71 28.53 -15.43
CA GLU A 300 -6.18 27.90 -14.21
C GLU A 300 -5.29 28.91 -13.49
N TYR A 301 -5.39 28.98 -12.17
CA TYR A 301 -4.66 29.90 -11.32
C TYR A 301 -3.90 29.12 -10.26
N TYR A 302 -2.61 29.43 -10.11
CA TYR A 302 -1.71 28.84 -9.14
C TYR A 302 -1.14 29.96 -8.28
N LEU A 303 -1.51 29.96 -7.01
CA LEU A 303 -1.29 31.07 -6.09
C LEU A 303 -0.24 30.68 -5.05
N SER A 304 0.82 31.46 -4.97
CA SER A 304 1.84 31.35 -3.92
C SER A 304 2.04 32.70 -3.24
N LYS A 305 2.85 32.70 -2.19
CA LYS A 305 3.25 33.90 -1.46
C LYS A 305 4.08 34.88 -2.29
N SER A 306 4.74 34.44 -3.37
CA SER A 306 5.55 35.31 -4.23
C SER A 306 5.11 35.29 -5.69
N SER A 307 3.98 34.66 -6.02
CA SER A 307 3.53 34.58 -7.40
C SER A 307 2.04 34.32 -7.55
N VAL A 308 1.49 34.84 -8.65
CA VAL A 308 0.24 34.36 -9.23
C VAL A 308 0.55 33.94 -10.65
N ILE A 309 0.39 32.65 -10.90
CA ILE A 309 0.67 32.03 -12.19
C ILE A 309 -0.67 31.66 -12.82
N ILE A 310 -0.85 32.05 -14.06
CA ILE A 310 -2.06 31.80 -14.83
C ILE A 310 -1.71 30.84 -15.96
N ALA A 311 -2.49 29.78 -16.11
CA ALA A 311 -2.43 28.92 -17.27
C ALA A 311 -3.72 29.05 -18.08
N LYS A 312 -3.60 29.51 -19.34
CA LYS A 312 -4.72 29.68 -20.27
C LYS A 312 -4.24 29.44 -21.70
N ASN A 313 -5.06 28.77 -22.52
CA ASN A 313 -4.73 28.48 -23.93
C ASN A 313 -3.35 27.83 -24.12
N ASN A 314 -2.98 26.88 -23.25
CA ASN A 314 -1.66 26.22 -23.21
C ASN A 314 -0.46 27.14 -22.98
N LYS A 315 -0.69 28.39 -22.54
CA LYS A 315 0.36 29.30 -22.10
C LYS A 315 0.31 29.43 -20.60
N ILE A 316 1.49 29.46 -19.98
CA ILE A 316 1.67 29.74 -18.56
C ILE A 316 2.35 31.10 -18.46
N GLU A 317 1.72 32.03 -17.75
CA GLU A 317 2.24 33.37 -17.50
C GLU A 317 2.27 33.64 -16.00
N LYS A 318 3.30 34.35 -15.56
CA LYS A 318 3.42 34.81 -14.17
C LYS A 318 3.05 36.29 -14.16
N LEU A 319 2.09 36.66 -13.31
CA LEU A 319 1.71 38.06 -13.16
C LEU A 319 2.80 38.82 -12.40
N ASP A 320 3.36 39.84 -13.05
CA ASP A 320 4.23 40.84 -12.43
C ASP A 320 3.36 41.94 -11.80
N PHE A 321 2.92 41.74 -10.56
CA PHE A 321 2.41 42.84 -9.71
C PHE A 321 3.22 43.01 -8.42
N LEU A 322 4.26 42.20 -8.24
CA LEU A 322 5.24 42.28 -7.17
C LEU A 322 6.39 43.12 -7.72
N ASN A 323 6.26 44.45 -7.61
CA ASN A 323 7.19 45.40 -8.20
C ASN A 323 8.60 45.36 -7.58
N ASN A 324 8.77 44.64 -6.45
CA ASN A 324 10.06 44.39 -5.80
C ASN A 324 10.28 42.92 -5.45
N VAL A 325 11.56 42.53 -5.38
CA VAL A 325 12.05 41.19 -4.97
C VAL A 325 11.62 40.79 -3.55
N ASN A 326 11.11 41.73 -2.74
CA ASN A 326 10.60 41.50 -1.38
C ASN A 326 9.07 41.65 -1.27
N ASP A 327 8.36 41.90 -2.36
CA ASP A 327 6.91 42.05 -2.31
C ASP A 327 6.27 40.67 -2.09
N ILE A 328 5.41 40.59 -1.07
CA ILE A 328 4.62 39.42 -0.76
C ILE A 328 3.27 39.56 -1.48
N ASN A 329 2.78 38.48 -2.08
CA ASN A 329 1.40 38.36 -2.51
C ASN A 329 0.48 38.32 -1.27
N ASP A 330 0.21 39.50 -0.72
CA ASP A 330 -0.81 39.71 0.30
C ASP A 330 -2.11 40.26 -0.31
N LYS A 331 -2.36 39.95 -1.59
CA LYS A 331 -3.54 40.43 -2.32
C LYS A 331 -4.46 39.30 -2.76
N ILE A 332 -3.88 38.14 -3.12
CA ILE A 332 -4.57 37.05 -3.80
C ILE A 332 -4.17 35.71 -3.17
N ARG A 333 -4.74 35.38 -2.00
CA ARG A 333 -4.57 34.06 -1.34
C ARG A 333 -5.65 33.04 -1.70
N GLN A 334 -6.67 33.48 -2.43
CA GLN A 334 -7.77 32.72 -3.03
C GLN A 334 -8.39 33.58 -4.13
N LEU A 335 -8.99 32.97 -5.15
CA LEU A 335 -9.74 33.65 -6.22
C LEU A 335 -11.15 33.07 -6.33
N VAL A 336 -12.15 33.95 -6.30
CA VAL A 336 -13.55 33.65 -6.65
C VAL A 336 -14.01 34.66 -7.69
N TYR A 337 -14.56 34.20 -8.81
CA TYR A 337 -15.08 35.09 -9.86
C TYR A 337 -16.59 35.23 -9.74
N HIS A 338 -17.08 36.46 -9.62
CA HIS A 338 -18.50 36.78 -9.46
C HIS A 338 -18.78 38.19 -9.97
N ASP A 339 -19.88 38.37 -10.69
CA ASP A 339 -20.33 39.65 -11.26
C ASP A 339 -19.22 40.43 -11.97
N ASP A 340 -18.47 39.75 -12.85
CA ASP A 340 -17.34 40.30 -13.62
C ASP A 340 -16.11 40.77 -12.82
N TYR A 341 -16.06 40.49 -11.51
CA TYR A 341 -14.90 40.80 -10.66
C TYR A 341 -14.31 39.54 -10.03
N PHE A 342 -13.04 39.65 -9.62
CA PHE A 342 -12.45 38.73 -8.67
C PHE A 342 -12.67 39.22 -7.24
N TYR A 343 -13.16 38.32 -6.40
CA TYR A 343 -13.15 38.47 -4.96
C TYR A 343 -12.06 37.58 -4.38
N THR A 344 -11.10 38.20 -3.70
CA THR A 344 -9.92 37.51 -3.17
C THR A 344 -9.79 37.75 -1.69
N ARG A 345 -9.25 36.77 -0.97
CA ARG A 345 -8.92 36.94 0.45
C ARG A 345 -7.47 37.36 0.63
N PHE A 346 -7.22 38.16 1.66
CA PHE A 346 -5.89 38.52 2.15
C PHE A 346 -5.84 38.54 3.68
N ALA A 347 -4.71 38.92 4.28
CA ALA A 347 -4.53 38.86 5.74
C ALA A 347 -5.61 39.59 6.56
N PHE A 348 -6.16 40.69 6.03
CA PHE A 348 -7.04 41.59 6.80
C PHE A 348 -8.46 41.68 6.25
N GLY A 349 -8.80 40.93 5.20
CA GLY A 349 -10.14 40.99 4.60
C GLY A 349 -10.23 40.44 3.19
N MET A 350 -11.05 41.11 2.39
CA MET A 350 -11.35 40.75 1.00
C MET A 350 -11.04 41.91 0.05
N ASN A 351 -10.49 41.63 -1.12
CA ASN A 351 -10.36 42.61 -2.21
C ASN A 351 -11.36 42.29 -3.32
N LYS A 352 -11.86 43.35 -3.97
CA LYS A 352 -12.52 43.30 -5.28
C LYS A 352 -11.51 43.75 -6.32
N ILE A 353 -11.20 42.86 -7.26
CA ILE A 353 -10.11 43.01 -8.23
C ILE A 353 -10.69 42.94 -9.64
N ASN A 354 -10.23 43.85 -10.50
CA ASN A 354 -10.57 43.84 -11.91
C ASN A 354 -9.81 42.72 -12.64
N PRO A 355 -10.51 41.79 -13.33
CA PRO A 355 -9.89 40.61 -13.90
C PRO A 355 -8.99 40.89 -15.11
N ASN A 356 -9.10 42.06 -15.74
CA ASN A 356 -8.35 42.38 -16.96
C ASN A 356 -6.94 42.92 -16.66
N ASN A 357 -6.79 43.69 -15.59
CA ASN A 357 -5.55 44.37 -15.23
C ASN A 357 -5.06 44.03 -13.81
N TYR A 358 -5.82 43.22 -13.06
CA TYR A 358 -5.53 42.80 -11.70
C TYR A 358 -5.37 43.96 -10.68
N SER A 359 -5.95 45.14 -10.96
CA SER A 359 -5.99 46.24 -10.00
C SER A 359 -7.03 46.00 -8.91
N ILE A 360 -6.70 46.39 -7.68
CA ILE A 360 -7.66 46.42 -6.57
C ILE A 360 -8.57 47.63 -6.79
N GLU A 361 -9.87 47.38 -6.98
CA GLU A 361 -10.90 48.41 -7.10
C GLU A 361 -11.35 48.86 -5.70
N THR A 362 -11.62 47.89 -4.82
CA THR A 362 -12.07 48.14 -3.44
C THR A 362 -11.48 47.09 -2.50
N GLN A 363 -11.18 47.52 -1.27
CA GLN A 363 -10.77 46.65 -0.17
C GLN A 363 -11.83 46.68 0.94
N TYR A 364 -12.25 45.52 1.40
CA TYR A 364 -13.23 45.34 2.47
C TYR A 364 -12.56 44.73 3.70
N ASN A 365 -12.61 45.43 4.82
CA ASN A 365 -11.98 44.99 6.07
C ASN A 365 -12.87 44.00 6.82
N GLN A 366 -12.39 42.78 7.00
CA GLN A 366 -13.04 41.75 7.80
C GLN A 366 -11.97 40.75 8.23
N GLN A 367 -11.62 40.78 9.52
CA GLN A 367 -10.62 39.86 10.05
C GLN A 367 -11.15 38.43 10.08
N GLY A 368 -10.23 37.47 9.96
CA GLY A 368 -10.52 36.05 10.12
C GLY A 368 -11.34 35.44 8.98
N ILE A 369 -11.23 35.95 7.74
CA ILE A 369 -11.78 35.26 6.57
C ILE A 369 -10.93 34.02 6.27
N ASN A 370 -11.53 32.85 6.40
CA ASN A 370 -10.89 31.57 6.08
C ASN A 370 -11.13 31.19 4.61
N GLN A 371 -12.35 31.43 4.10
CA GLN A 371 -12.71 31.15 2.70
C GLN A 371 -13.81 32.08 2.19
N ILE A 372 -13.74 32.43 0.91
CA ILE A 372 -14.84 33.00 0.12
C ILE A 372 -15.41 31.88 -0.75
N PHE A 373 -16.72 31.73 -0.79
CA PHE A 373 -17.40 30.65 -1.50
C PHE A 373 -18.62 31.17 -2.25
N LEU A 374 -18.68 30.93 -3.56
CA LEU A 374 -19.84 31.29 -4.38
C LEU A 374 -20.85 30.13 -4.35
N PHE A 375 -22.06 30.40 -3.85
CA PHE A 375 -23.15 29.42 -3.80
C PHE A 375 -24.45 30.08 -4.26
N ASN A 376 -25.05 29.60 -5.35
CA ASN A 376 -26.29 30.16 -5.92
C ASN A 376 -26.26 31.68 -6.08
N GLN A 377 -25.19 32.20 -6.70
CA GLN A 377 -24.94 33.64 -6.87
C GLN A 377 -24.72 34.43 -5.56
N LYS A 378 -24.66 33.77 -4.41
CA LYS A 378 -24.33 34.41 -3.13
C LYS A 378 -22.86 34.23 -2.81
N LEU A 379 -22.19 35.32 -2.42
CA LEU A 379 -20.86 35.27 -1.86
C LEU A 379 -20.92 34.97 -0.37
N LEU A 380 -20.74 33.70 -0.04
CA LEU A 380 -20.62 33.26 1.34
C LEU A 380 -19.18 33.42 1.82
N VAL A 381 -19.03 33.84 3.08
CA VAL A 381 -17.73 34.11 3.69
C VAL A 381 -17.65 33.29 4.98
N ALA A 382 -16.80 32.26 4.95
CA ALA A 382 -16.44 31.48 6.12
C ALA A 382 -15.46 32.30 6.96
N THR A 383 -15.83 32.57 8.21
CA THR A 383 -14.99 33.33 9.14
C THR A 383 -14.64 32.55 10.40
N SER A 384 -13.66 33.04 11.15
CA SER A 384 -13.32 32.53 12.48
C SER A 384 -14.43 32.73 13.53
N SER A 385 -15.48 33.48 13.22
CA SER A 385 -16.60 33.76 14.13
C SER A 385 -17.98 33.32 13.61
N GLY A 386 -18.04 32.61 12.48
CA GLY A 386 -19.30 32.13 11.91
C GLY A 386 -19.42 32.36 10.41
N LEU A 387 -20.63 32.12 9.88
CA LEU A 387 -20.94 32.26 8.45
C LEU A 387 -21.51 33.64 8.16
N LYS A 388 -20.98 34.29 7.12
CA LYS A 388 -21.49 35.56 6.62
C LYS A 388 -21.86 35.47 5.14
N GLU A 389 -22.73 36.36 4.70
CA GLU A 389 -22.97 36.70 3.30
C GLU A 389 -22.36 38.07 3.03
N PHE A 390 -21.68 38.21 1.89
CA PHE A 390 -21.22 39.49 1.39
C PHE A 390 -22.25 40.02 0.39
N ILE A 391 -23.01 41.03 0.79
CA ILE A 391 -24.14 41.60 0.04
C ILE A 391 -24.10 43.12 0.19
N ASP A 392 -24.37 43.83 -0.91
CA ASP A 392 -24.34 45.30 -0.96
C ASP A 392 -23.03 45.90 -0.39
N GLU A 393 -21.92 45.21 -0.68
CA GLU A 393 -20.58 45.57 -0.21
C GLU A 393 -20.36 45.51 1.32
N GLU A 394 -21.26 44.85 2.05
CA GLU A 394 -21.21 44.65 3.49
C GLU A 394 -21.19 43.16 3.88
N PHE A 395 -20.56 42.84 5.02
CA PHE A 395 -20.57 41.49 5.58
C PHE A 395 -21.70 41.33 6.59
N GLN A 396 -22.71 40.53 6.24
CA GLN A 396 -23.87 40.28 7.09
C GLN A 396 -23.84 38.84 7.63
N SER A 397 -24.06 38.66 8.93
CA SER A 397 -24.17 37.32 9.51
C SER A 397 -25.44 36.62 9.01
N ILE A 398 -25.35 35.32 8.73
CA ILE A 398 -26.52 34.52 8.34
C ILE A 398 -27.22 33.99 9.60
N PRO A 399 -28.47 34.43 9.89
CA PRO A 399 -29.20 33.92 11.03
C PRO A 399 -29.84 32.56 10.70
N PHE A 400 -29.53 31.53 11.48
CA PHE A 400 -30.25 30.26 11.40
C PHE A 400 -31.39 30.23 12.42
N THR A 401 -32.53 29.73 11.99
CA THR A 401 -33.76 29.73 12.80
C THR A 401 -33.73 28.75 13.97
N ASN A 402 -32.84 27.76 13.94
CA ASN A 402 -32.81 26.67 14.91
C ASN A 402 -31.61 26.69 15.88
N GLN A 403 -30.51 27.40 15.57
CA GLN A 403 -29.35 27.57 16.46
C GLN A 403 -28.40 28.66 15.95
N ASP A 404 -27.63 29.30 16.84
CA ASP A 404 -26.56 30.21 16.42
C ASP A 404 -25.30 29.45 15.97
N LEU A 405 -24.63 29.94 14.92
CA LEU A 405 -23.33 29.41 14.45
C LEU A 405 -22.20 30.40 14.74
N ASN A 406 -21.81 30.50 16.01
CA ASN A 406 -20.68 31.31 16.46
C ASN A 406 -19.40 30.46 16.57
N LYS A 407 -19.00 29.83 15.45
CA LYS A 407 -17.89 28.86 15.38
C LYS A 407 -16.89 29.26 14.29
N SER A 408 -15.62 28.90 14.47
CA SER A 408 -14.60 29.08 13.42
C SER A 408 -14.86 28.10 12.27
N ILE A 409 -15.16 28.64 11.09
CA ILE A 409 -15.44 27.85 9.88
C ILE A 409 -14.18 27.82 9.02
N LEU A 410 -13.65 26.64 8.74
CA LEU A 410 -12.46 26.45 7.93
C LEU A 410 -12.76 26.54 6.44
N ASN A 411 -13.84 25.88 5.99
CA ASN A 411 -14.28 25.94 4.60
C ASN A 411 -15.75 25.51 4.45
N LEU A 412 -16.24 25.72 3.23
CA LEU A 412 -17.57 25.46 2.73
C LEU A 412 -17.48 24.59 1.47
N LYS A 413 -18.46 23.70 1.28
CA LYS A 413 -18.66 22.95 0.03
C LYS A 413 -20.14 22.91 -0.32
N ALA A 414 -20.47 22.94 -1.61
CA ALA A 414 -21.82 22.60 -2.05
C ALA A 414 -22.04 21.10 -1.88
N VAL A 415 -23.15 20.71 -1.25
CA VAL A 415 -23.58 19.32 -1.10
C VAL A 415 -24.67 18.99 -2.12
N SER A 416 -25.53 19.95 -2.40
CA SER A 416 -26.56 19.91 -3.43
C SER A 416 -26.72 21.32 -4.03
N GLU A 417 -27.75 21.51 -4.86
CA GLU A 417 -28.13 22.84 -5.33
C GLU A 417 -28.64 23.72 -4.18
N ASP A 418 -29.15 23.13 -3.09
CA ASP A 418 -29.77 23.89 -1.99
C ASP A 418 -28.95 23.84 -0.69
N ASP A 419 -28.13 22.81 -0.52
CA ASP A 419 -27.40 22.53 0.72
C ASP A 419 -25.91 22.83 0.59
N ILE A 420 -25.35 23.43 1.64
CA ILE A 420 -23.91 23.54 1.86
C ILE A 420 -23.46 22.68 3.03
N LEU A 421 -22.22 22.21 2.96
CA LEU A 421 -21.45 21.67 4.05
C LEU A 421 -20.59 22.78 4.65
N ILE A 422 -20.64 22.91 5.97
CA ILE A 422 -19.87 23.88 6.76
C ILE A 422 -18.89 23.09 7.63
N ASN A 423 -17.61 23.19 7.32
CA ASN A 423 -16.55 22.49 8.03
C ASN A 423 -15.89 23.44 9.04
N THR A 424 -15.74 22.99 10.30
CA THR A 424 -15.31 23.85 11.39
C THR A 424 -14.02 23.40 12.06
N ASP A 425 -13.38 24.34 12.75
CA ASP A 425 -12.19 24.10 13.57
C ASP A 425 -12.60 23.61 14.97
N GLY A 426 -12.70 22.29 15.13
CA GLY A 426 -12.93 21.64 16.42
C GLY A 426 -14.39 21.47 16.82
N PHE A 427 -15.34 21.79 15.94
CA PHE A 427 -16.78 21.64 16.20
C PHE A 427 -17.48 20.73 15.17
N GLY A 428 -16.73 19.99 14.37
CA GLY A 428 -17.27 19.06 13.39
C GLY A 428 -17.75 19.72 12.10
N ALA A 429 -18.68 19.06 11.42
CA ALA A 429 -19.24 19.51 10.15
C ALA A 429 -20.76 19.63 10.24
N TYR A 430 -21.33 20.57 9.49
CA TYR A 430 -22.76 20.86 9.49
C TYR A 430 -23.31 20.94 8.06
N ILE A 431 -24.54 20.49 7.86
CA ILE A 431 -25.31 20.71 6.63
C ILE A 431 -26.28 21.86 6.86
N SER A 432 -26.43 22.73 5.86
CA SER A 432 -27.34 23.87 5.94
C SER A 432 -27.94 24.25 4.58
N ASP A 433 -29.21 24.61 4.59
CA ASP A 433 -29.95 25.24 3.48
C ASP A 433 -29.94 26.78 3.58
N LEU A 434 -29.02 27.34 4.36
CA LEU A 434 -28.93 28.75 4.76
C LEU A 434 -30.09 29.27 5.64
N LYS A 435 -31.07 28.44 6.02
CA LYS A 435 -32.17 28.80 6.96
C LYS A 435 -32.09 28.03 8.26
N THR A 436 -31.70 26.77 8.16
CA THR A 436 -31.48 25.83 9.25
C THR A 436 -30.10 25.21 9.12
N ILE A 437 -29.59 24.66 10.21
CA ILE A 437 -28.29 24.01 10.24
C ILE A 437 -28.34 22.76 11.12
N LYS A 438 -27.74 21.67 10.65
CA LYS A 438 -27.73 20.37 11.33
C LYS A 438 -26.32 19.79 11.33
N GLN A 439 -25.81 19.41 12.49
CA GLN A 439 -24.49 18.78 12.60
C GLN A 439 -24.52 17.36 12.00
N LEU A 440 -23.44 16.98 11.32
CA LEU A 440 -23.24 15.61 10.86
C LEU A 440 -22.91 14.72 12.08
N PRO A 441 -23.67 13.63 12.31
CA PRO A 441 -23.48 12.79 13.49
C PRO A 441 -22.10 12.13 13.49
N GLY A 442 -21.42 12.10 14.64
CA GLY A 442 -20.08 11.53 14.77
C GLY A 442 -18.95 12.45 14.29
N SER A 443 -19.27 13.66 13.85
CA SER A 443 -18.26 14.70 13.56
C SER A 443 -17.96 15.59 14.75
N GLU A 444 -18.63 15.41 15.89
CA GLU A 444 -18.48 16.26 17.06
C GLU A 444 -17.02 16.30 17.53
N PHE A 445 -16.55 17.49 17.92
CA PHE A 445 -15.19 17.75 18.37
C PHE A 445 -14.07 17.52 17.33
N GLN A 446 -14.42 17.26 16.07
CA GLN A 446 -13.43 17.13 15.00
C GLN A 446 -13.04 18.50 14.44
N ILE A 447 -11.75 18.66 14.14
CA ILE A 447 -11.26 19.67 13.20
C ILE A 447 -11.44 19.09 11.81
N VAL A 448 -12.30 19.71 11.01
CA VAL A 448 -12.63 19.24 9.65
C VAL A 448 -11.93 20.15 8.64
N ASN A 449 -10.76 19.69 8.17
CA ASN A 449 -9.87 20.48 7.33
C ASN A 449 -10.40 20.71 5.93
N ASN A 450 -11.14 19.74 5.37
CA ASN A 450 -11.74 19.83 4.03
C ASN A 450 -12.75 18.69 3.82
N ALA A 451 -13.41 18.71 2.67
CA ALA A 451 -14.30 17.64 2.26
C ALA A 451 -14.35 17.45 0.75
N PHE A 452 -14.65 16.21 0.36
CA PHE A 452 -15.00 15.83 -1.00
C PHE A 452 -16.44 15.31 -1.05
N ILE A 453 -17.22 15.86 -1.97
CA ILE A 453 -18.63 15.52 -2.16
C ILE A 453 -18.78 14.77 -3.48
N GLU A 454 -19.48 13.64 -3.44
CA GLU A 454 -19.81 12.83 -4.61
C GLU A 454 -21.23 12.29 -4.45
N ASP A 455 -22.19 12.91 -5.14
CA ASP A 455 -23.62 12.59 -5.05
C ASP A 455 -24.12 12.55 -3.58
N ASN A 456 -24.45 11.36 -3.08
CA ASN A 456 -24.93 11.11 -1.74
C ASN A 456 -23.82 10.76 -0.75
N ILE A 457 -22.55 10.99 -1.09
CA ILE A 457 -21.39 10.63 -0.27
C ILE A 457 -20.61 11.88 0.11
N ILE A 458 -20.26 11.99 1.38
CA ILE A 458 -19.34 13.01 1.90
C ILE A 458 -18.12 12.31 2.47
N TRP A 459 -16.94 12.72 2.03
CA TRP A 459 -15.66 12.35 2.62
C TRP A 459 -15.11 13.57 3.35
N LEU A 460 -15.01 13.51 4.68
CA LEU A 460 -14.40 14.56 5.49
C LEU A 460 -12.93 14.22 5.74
N ALA A 461 -12.03 15.16 5.44
CA ALA A 461 -10.66 15.14 5.89
C ALA A 461 -10.56 15.81 7.26
N THR A 462 -10.07 15.11 8.28
CA THR A 462 -10.01 15.60 9.66
C THR A 462 -8.63 15.41 10.27
N GLU A 463 -8.41 15.99 11.46
CA GLU A 463 -7.21 15.74 12.27
C GLU A 463 -7.17 14.34 12.92
N SER A 464 -8.23 13.56 12.77
CA SER A 464 -8.35 12.19 13.31
C SER A 464 -8.48 11.12 12.23
N GLY A 465 -8.37 11.48 10.94
CA GLY A 465 -8.46 10.57 9.80
C GLY A 465 -9.45 11.05 8.76
N ILE A 466 -10.10 10.11 8.07
CA ILE A 466 -11.15 10.40 7.08
C ILE A 466 -12.47 9.82 7.56
N LEU A 467 -13.52 10.62 7.53
CA LEU A 467 -14.89 10.19 7.84
C LEU A 467 -15.71 10.09 6.55
N LYS A 468 -16.36 8.95 6.31
CA LYS A 468 -17.28 8.77 5.18
C LYS A 468 -18.72 8.78 5.65
N TYR A 469 -19.53 9.62 5.03
CA TYR A 469 -20.97 9.67 5.23
C TYR A 469 -21.69 9.26 3.96
N THR A 470 -22.86 8.64 4.13
CA THR A 470 -23.79 8.37 3.03
C THR A 470 -25.18 8.92 3.38
N LYS A 471 -25.81 9.59 2.41
CA LYS A 471 -27.19 10.06 2.50
C LYS A 471 -28.14 8.90 2.27
N SER A 472 -29.07 8.70 3.20
CA SER A 472 -30.18 7.75 3.10
C SER A 472 -31.42 8.37 3.70
N ASN A 473 -32.56 8.28 3.02
CA ASN A 473 -33.83 8.87 3.45
C ASN A 473 -33.73 10.38 3.79
N GLY A 474 -32.92 11.13 3.05
CA GLY A 474 -32.72 12.56 3.25
C GLY A 474 -31.63 12.94 4.26
N ASP A 475 -31.15 12.00 5.07
CA ASP A 475 -30.17 12.26 6.14
C ASP A 475 -28.82 11.58 5.90
N PHE A 476 -27.74 12.24 6.31
CA PHE A 476 -26.39 11.68 6.27
C PHE A 476 -26.08 10.88 7.54
N SER A 477 -25.52 9.69 7.36
CA SER A 477 -25.05 8.81 8.45
C SER A 477 -23.58 8.45 8.25
N LEU A 478 -22.82 8.41 9.36
CA LEU A 478 -21.43 7.98 9.34
C LEU A 478 -21.35 6.49 9.02
N GLN A 479 -20.58 6.13 8.00
CA GLN A 479 -20.43 4.75 7.51
C GLN A 479 -19.03 4.19 7.76
N LEU A 480 -18.01 5.04 7.72
CA LEU A 480 -16.62 4.60 7.74
C LEU A 480 -15.71 5.63 8.41
N VAL A 481 -14.74 5.14 9.18
CA VAL A 481 -13.58 5.90 9.66
C VAL A 481 -12.34 5.25 9.08
N ILE A 482 -11.49 6.03 8.42
CA ILE A 482 -10.20 5.59 7.88
C ILE A 482 -9.09 6.28 8.66
N ASP A 483 -8.20 5.50 9.27
CA ASP A 483 -7.06 5.99 10.06
C ASP A 483 -5.71 5.39 9.57
N LYS A 484 -4.64 5.60 10.33
CA LYS A 484 -3.33 4.95 10.12
C LYS A 484 -3.41 3.41 10.04
N ASN A 485 -4.28 2.78 10.83
CA ASN A 485 -4.48 1.33 10.78
C ASN A 485 -5.13 0.88 9.48
N ASN A 486 -5.78 1.78 8.74
CA ASN A 486 -6.33 1.52 7.42
C ASN A 486 -5.36 1.80 6.27
N GLY A 487 -4.23 2.45 6.55
CA GLY A 487 -3.18 2.69 5.58
C GLY A 487 -2.81 4.16 5.40
N LEU A 488 -3.46 5.10 6.10
CA LEU A 488 -3.03 6.49 6.04
C LEU A 488 -1.58 6.65 6.54
N SER A 489 -0.82 7.55 5.92
CA SER A 489 0.50 7.97 6.38
C SER A 489 0.43 8.72 7.72
N SER A 490 -0.67 9.45 7.94
CA SER A 490 -0.98 10.14 9.17
C SER A 490 -2.49 10.24 9.42
N ASN A 491 -2.90 10.50 10.66
CA ASN A 491 -4.31 10.79 10.96
C ASN A 491 -4.63 12.27 10.70
N SER A 492 -3.62 13.14 10.64
CA SER A 492 -3.80 14.54 10.26
C SER A 492 -3.96 14.62 8.74
N VAL A 493 -5.21 14.70 8.28
CA VAL A 493 -5.56 14.72 6.85
C VAL A 493 -5.97 16.13 6.47
N SER A 494 -5.22 16.76 5.57
CA SER A 494 -5.50 18.13 5.11
C SER A 494 -6.61 18.17 4.07
N ASN A 495 -6.63 17.23 3.13
CA ASN A 495 -7.70 17.08 2.16
C ASN A 495 -7.82 15.63 1.66
N VAL A 496 -8.96 15.31 1.07
CA VAL A 496 -9.30 14.04 0.45
C VAL A 496 -10.00 14.31 -0.87
N ILE A 497 -9.72 13.50 -1.89
CA ILE A 497 -10.50 13.48 -3.14
C ILE A 497 -10.74 12.04 -3.58
N VAL A 498 -11.80 11.81 -4.34
CA VAL A 498 -12.01 10.56 -5.05
C VAL A 498 -11.62 10.75 -6.51
N TYR A 499 -10.78 9.85 -7.03
CA TYR A 499 -10.44 9.78 -8.45
C TYR A 499 -10.59 8.35 -8.95
N LYS A 500 -11.51 8.14 -9.89
CA LYS A 500 -11.92 6.79 -10.34
C LYS A 500 -12.32 5.94 -9.12
N ASN A 501 -11.72 4.78 -8.94
CA ASN A 501 -11.97 3.91 -7.77
C ASN A 501 -10.92 4.07 -6.65
N GLN A 502 -10.27 5.23 -6.57
CA GLN A 502 -9.22 5.51 -5.59
C GLN A 502 -9.61 6.71 -4.72
N LEU A 503 -9.28 6.60 -3.44
CA LEU A 503 -9.29 7.70 -2.49
C LEU A 503 -7.86 8.23 -2.38
N MET A 504 -7.66 9.50 -2.70
CA MET A 504 -6.38 10.18 -2.50
C MET A 504 -6.53 11.10 -1.30
N ALA A 505 -5.58 11.06 -0.38
CA ALA A 505 -5.60 11.90 0.81
C ALA A 505 -4.24 12.54 1.03
N SER A 506 -4.21 13.86 1.20
CA SER A 506 -3.02 14.59 1.61
C SER A 506 -2.94 14.62 3.13
N THR A 507 -1.74 14.39 3.65
CA THR A 507 -1.46 14.41 5.08
C THR A 507 -0.22 15.26 5.34
N ASP A 508 0.08 15.52 6.61
CA ASP A 508 1.37 16.09 7.06
C ASP A 508 2.61 15.23 6.72
N LYS A 509 2.44 14.13 5.98
CA LYS A 509 3.46 13.12 5.62
C LYS A 509 3.29 12.64 4.19
N GLY A 510 2.98 13.57 3.29
CA GLY A 510 2.80 13.30 1.86
C GLY A 510 1.36 12.97 1.49
N ILE A 511 1.22 12.17 0.43
CA ILE A 511 -0.08 11.73 -0.10
C ILE A 511 -0.17 10.22 -0.02
N VAL A 512 -1.33 9.74 0.39
CA VAL A 512 -1.68 8.32 0.34
C VAL A 512 -2.79 8.09 -0.69
N ILE A 513 -2.64 7.04 -1.49
CA ILE A 513 -3.62 6.58 -2.46
C ILE A 513 -4.12 5.21 -1.99
N LEU A 514 -5.40 5.16 -1.62
CA LEU A 514 -6.10 3.99 -1.10
C LEU A 514 -7.17 3.52 -2.11
N PRO A 515 -7.56 2.24 -2.11
CA PRO A 515 -8.82 1.83 -2.73
C PRO A 515 -10.00 2.57 -2.10
N LYS A 516 -11.01 2.97 -2.89
CA LYS A 516 -12.20 3.65 -2.36
C LYS A 516 -13.01 2.78 -1.40
N ASP A 517 -13.07 1.48 -1.67
CA ASP A 517 -13.80 0.48 -0.86
C ASP A 517 -12.92 -0.11 0.25
N VAL A 518 -12.32 0.75 1.07
CA VAL A 518 -11.57 0.29 2.26
C VAL A 518 -12.53 -0.45 3.19
N LYS A 519 -12.32 -1.76 3.36
CA LYS A 519 -13.05 -2.55 4.34
C LYS A 519 -12.48 -2.30 5.73
N THR A 520 -13.28 -1.75 6.63
CA THR A 520 -12.99 -1.75 8.06
C THR A 520 -13.80 -2.84 8.75
N LYS A 521 -13.35 -3.25 9.95
CA LYS A 521 -14.28 -3.93 10.86
C LYS A 521 -15.37 -2.92 11.23
N PRO A 522 -16.66 -3.31 11.24
CA PRO A 522 -17.72 -2.41 11.66
C PRO A 522 -17.42 -1.86 13.05
N ILE A 523 -17.70 -0.58 13.24
CA ILE A 523 -17.67 0.08 14.54
C ILE A 523 -18.82 -0.57 15.34
N CYS A 524 -18.48 -1.35 16.37
CA CYS A 524 -19.47 -1.93 17.29
C CYS A 524 -20.02 -0.88 18.24
#